data_AF-A0A0R3PMP4-F1
#
_entry.id   AF-A0A0R3PMP4-F1
#
_cell.length_a   1.000
_cell.length_b   1.000
_cell.length_c   1.000
_cell.angle_alpha   90.00
_cell.angle_beta   90.00
_cell.angle_gamma   90.00
#
_symmetry.space_group_name_H-M   'P 1'
#
loop_
_entity.id
_entity.type
_entity.pdbx_description
1 polymer ?
#
loop_
_entity_poly.entity_id
_entity_poly.type
_entity_poly.pdbx_seq_one_letter_code
_entity_poly.pdbx_strand_id
1 'polypeptide(L)'
;MAVKAHEKTNCVVMFVEEAEQWALDWDSKARNKGFVKPVFFGIPVSLKECVPLEGYDQTRGFVQDVNSPTKVDSVLVEQIKNLGMIPFVQTNVPQSLLSYCCSNPVYGTTTHPLDETRTPGGSSGGEAALIAADGSIIGIGGDVGGSIRMPCHFTGIAGIKPSHLRFSHRGVCGSVPGRPLINSSDGPMTKDIETTVEFLRQDPYVPPVIWNEKLYAKGTKYRIGYYRAVLESKIHLETAGHTLVPFHPPSIPTIMRYFLSAVTVDGGRFLLNKFFNVSIKRQHDNCSLQ
;
A
#
# COMPACT_ATOMS: atom_id res chain seq x y z
N MET A 1 0.71 -14.39 -15.48
CA MET A 1 2.01 -14.09 -14.81
C MET A 1 1.85 -14.10 -13.29
N ALA A 2 0.82 -13.45 -12.74
CA ALA A 2 0.50 -13.49 -11.30
C ALA A 2 0.45 -14.89 -10.67
N VAL A 3 -0.16 -15.88 -11.34
CA VAL A 3 -0.18 -17.28 -10.88
C VAL A 3 1.23 -17.82 -10.66
N LYS A 4 2.13 -17.64 -11.64
CA LYS A 4 3.53 -18.08 -11.52
C LYS A 4 4.30 -17.34 -10.42
N ALA A 5 4.04 -16.04 -10.27
CA ALA A 5 4.60 -15.27 -9.17
C ALA A 5 4.12 -15.79 -7.80
N HIS A 6 2.83 -16.13 -7.68
CA HIS A 6 2.24 -16.70 -6.48
C HIS A 6 2.79 -18.11 -6.19
N GLU A 7 2.86 -19.00 -7.17
CA GLU A 7 3.47 -20.33 -7.03
C GLU A 7 4.90 -20.24 -6.46
N LYS A 8 5.66 -19.22 -6.87
CA LYS A 8 7.04 -19.01 -6.44
C LYS A 8 7.17 -18.36 -5.06
N THR A 9 6.25 -17.47 -4.69
CA THR A 9 6.45 -16.54 -3.56
C THR A 9 5.34 -16.54 -2.52
N ASN A 10 4.20 -17.18 -2.78
CA ASN A 10 3.00 -17.12 -1.95
C ASN A 10 2.57 -15.66 -1.66
N CYS A 11 2.51 -14.82 -2.70
CA CYS A 11 2.23 -13.38 -2.58
C CYS A 11 0.76 -12.98 -2.73
N VAL A 12 -0.03 -13.74 -3.50
CA VAL A 12 -1.48 -13.55 -3.67
C VAL A 12 -2.25 -14.27 -2.56
N VAL A 13 -3.28 -13.63 -2.01
CA VAL A 13 -4.20 -14.25 -1.03
C VAL A 13 -5.56 -14.58 -1.64
N MET A 14 -6.02 -13.78 -2.60
CA MET A 14 -7.26 -13.98 -3.34
C MET A 14 -7.10 -13.53 -4.78
N PHE A 15 -7.65 -14.29 -5.73
CA PHE A 15 -7.91 -13.82 -7.08
C PHE A 15 -9.31 -13.22 -7.11
N VAL A 16 -9.46 -12.04 -7.73
CA VAL A 16 -10.74 -11.34 -7.77
C VAL A 16 -11.58 -11.95 -8.89
N GLU A 17 -12.65 -12.65 -8.52
CA GLU A 17 -13.50 -13.41 -9.45
C GLU A 17 -14.19 -12.50 -10.48
N GLU A 18 -14.55 -11.28 -10.09
CA GLU A 18 -15.23 -10.32 -10.95
C GLU A 18 -14.30 -9.64 -11.97
N ALA A 19 -12.98 -9.78 -11.84
CA ALA A 19 -12.01 -9.03 -12.62
C ALA A 19 -12.16 -9.25 -14.13
N GLU A 20 -12.43 -10.50 -14.55
CA GLU A 20 -12.65 -10.83 -15.96
C GLU A 20 -13.94 -10.20 -16.48
N GLN A 21 -15.02 -10.22 -15.69
CA GLN A 21 -16.28 -9.59 -16.07
C GLN A 21 -16.11 -8.07 -16.20
N TRP A 22 -15.41 -7.42 -15.27
CA TRP A 22 -15.12 -5.98 -15.37
C TRP A 22 -14.30 -5.65 -16.62
N ALA A 23 -13.35 -6.50 -17.02
CA ALA A 23 -12.60 -6.35 -18.26
C ALA A 23 -13.53 -6.41 -19.49
N LEU A 24 -14.40 -7.43 -19.54
CA LEU A 24 -15.37 -7.62 -20.63
C LEU A 24 -16.37 -6.46 -20.72
N ASP A 25 -16.80 -5.91 -19.59
CA ASP A 25 -17.69 -4.74 -19.53
C ASP A 25 -17.01 -3.50 -20.12
N TRP A 26 -15.74 -3.28 -19.79
CA TRP A 26 -14.93 -2.21 -20.38
C TRP A 26 -14.73 -2.40 -21.89
N ASP A 27 -14.41 -3.61 -22.34
CA ASP A 27 -14.27 -3.94 -23.75
C ASP A 27 -15.58 -3.72 -24.52
N SER A 28 -16.70 -4.11 -23.94
CA SER A 28 -18.04 -3.91 -24.51
C SER A 28 -18.33 -2.42 -24.71
N LYS A 29 -18.07 -1.58 -23.71
CA LYS A 29 -18.20 -0.11 -23.81
C LYS A 29 -17.29 0.45 -24.91
N ALA A 30 -16.06 -0.05 -25.01
CA ALA A 30 -15.08 0.41 -25.99
C ALA A 30 -15.40 0.04 -27.45
N ARG A 31 -16.35 -0.88 -27.71
CA ARG A 31 -16.86 -1.14 -29.08
C ARG A 31 -17.63 0.03 -29.65
N ASN A 32 -18.23 0.87 -28.80
CA ASN A 32 -18.90 2.08 -29.25
C ASN A 32 -17.84 3.13 -29.64
N LYS A 33 -17.85 3.58 -30.90
CA LYS A 33 -16.91 4.60 -31.40
C LYS A 33 -16.97 5.94 -30.66
N GLY A 34 -18.11 6.25 -30.02
CA GLY A 34 -18.28 7.47 -29.21
C GLY A 34 -17.82 7.34 -27.76
N PHE A 35 -17.38 6.16 -27.32
CA PHE A 35 -16.93 5.94 -25.95
C PHE A 35 -15.51 6.49 -25.74
N VAL A 36 -15.37 7.40 -24.78
CA VAL A 36 -14.07 7.94 -24.36
C VAL A 36 -13.50 7.03 -23.29
N LYS A 37 -12.37 6.38 -23.61
CA LYS A 37 -11.67 5.52 -22.65
C LYS A 37 -11.16 6.35 -21.46
N PRO A 38 -11.36 5.90 -20.21
CA PRO A 38 -10.74 6.51 -19.05
C PRO A 38 -9.21 6.31 -19.10
N VAL A 39 -8.49 7.09 -18.29
CA VAL A 39 -7.03 7.23 -18.40
C VAL A 39 -6.28 5.91 -18.21
N PHE A 40 -6.77 5.02 -17.34
CA PHE A 40 -6.16 3.71 -17.07
C PHE A 40 -7.03 2.55 -17.54
N PHE A 41 -7.73 2.73 -18.66
CA PHE A 41 -8.62 1.73 -19.24
C PHE A 41 -7.95 0.35 -19.37
N GLY A 42 -8.54 -0.65 -18.69
CA GLY A 42 -8.14 -2.05 -18.79
C GLY A 42 -6.87 -2.42 -18.02
N ILE A 43 -6.30 -1.50 -17.24
CA ILE A 43 -5.06 -1.75 -16.51
C ILE A 43 -5.34 -2.61 -15.27
N PRO A 44 -4.77 -3.84 -15.16
CA PRO A 44 -4.90 -4.64 -13.96
C PRO A 44 -4.10 -4.02 -12.80
N VAL A 45 -4.70 -3.99 -11.61
CA VAL A 45 -4.09 -3.45 -10.39
C VAL A 45 -4.19 -4.44 -9.23
N SER A 46 -3.08 -4.69 -8.55
CA SER A 46 -3.05 -5.50 -7.33
C SER A 46 -3.34 -4.64 -6.11
N LEU A 47 -4.05 -5.21 -5.14
CA LEU A 47 -4.41 -4.52 -3.90
C LEU A 47 -3.80 -5.25 -2.70
N LYS A 48 -3.13 -4.52 -1.83
CA LYS A 48 -2.79 -5.06 -0.50
C LYS A 48 -4.07 -5.48 0.21
N GLU A 49 -4.10 -6.66 0.85
CA GLU A 49 -5.33 -7.24 1.47
C GLU A 49 -6.09 -6.25 2.38
N CYS A 50 -5.38 -5.39 3.11
CA CYS A 50 -6.02 -4.40 3.98
C CYS A 50 -6.66 -3.21 3.25
N VAL A 51 -6.64 -3.17 1.92
CA VAL A 51 -7.39 -2.22 1.09
C VAL A 51 -8.80 -2.79 0.87
N PRO A 52 -9.87 -2.13 1.33
CA PRO A 52 -11.22 -2.67 1.25
C PRO A 52 -11.71 -2.79 -0.20
N LEU A 53 -12.14 -4.01 -0.55
CA LEU A 53 -12.77 -4.40 -1.81
C LEU A 53 -14.06 -5.15 -1.47
N GLU A 54 -15.18 -4.72 -2.05
CA GLU A 54 -16.49 -5.33 -1.80
C GLU A 54 -16.47 -6.84 -2.08
N GLY A 55 -17.02 -7.64 -1.17
CA GLY A 55 -17.09 -9.10 -1.30
C GLY A 55 -15.86 -9.85 -0.76
N TYR A 56 -14.78 -9.14 -0.41
CA TYR A 56 -13.53 -9.75 0.05
C TYR A 56 -13.20 -9.42 1.52
N ASP A 57 -12.58 -10.37 2.19
CA ASP A 57 -12.14 -10.25 3.58
C ASP A 57 -11.00 -9.24 3.75
N GLN A 58 -10.87 -8.72 4.97
CA GLN A 58 -9.72 -7.92 5.42
C GLN A 58 -9.12 -8.51 6.68
N THR A 59 -8.55 -9.70 6.57
CA THR A 59 -8.14 -10.47 7.75
C THR A 59 -6.98 -9.80 8.46
N ARG A 60 -6.07 -9.14 7.71
CA ARG A 60 -4.81 -8.61 8.24
C ARG A 60 -4.00 -9.69 8.95
N GLY A 61 -4.18 -10.95 8.53
CA GLY A 61 -3.61 -12.14 9.16
C GLY A 61 -4.28 -12.58 10.47
N PHE A 62 -5.41 -12.00 10.86
CA PHE A 62 -6.18 -12.45 12.02
C PHE A 62 -7.21 -13.49 11.61
N VAL A 63 -7.08 -14.71 12.13
CA VAL A 63 -7.98 -15.84 11.86
C VAL A 63 -9.45 -15.50 12.19
N GLN A 64 -9.68 -14.72 13.25
CA GLN A 64 -11.00 -14.27 13.66
C GLN A 64 -11.69 -13.29 12.71
N ASP A 65 -10.97 -12.72 11.74
CA ASP A 65 -11.50 -11.80 10.75
C ASP A 65 -11.79 -12.51 9.40
N VAL A 66 -11.61 -13.84 9.32
CA VAL A 66 -11.92 -14.67 8.14
C VAL A 66 -13.44 -14.89 8.01
N ASN A 67 -13.94 -14.99 6.78
CA ASN A 67 -15.36 -15.07 6.41
C ASN A 67 -16.14 -13.84 6.89
N SER A 68 -15.52 -12.66 6.80
CA SER A 68 -16.10 -11.38 7.17
C SER A 68 -15.91 -10.37 6.03
N PRO A 69 -16.58 -10.59 4.89
CA PRO A 69 -16.32 -9.81 3.68
C PRO A 69 -16.73 -8.35 3.87
N THR A 70 -15.96 -7.47 3.27
CA THR A 70 -16.27 -6.04 3.23
C THR A 70 -17.54 -5.82 2.40
N LYS A 71 -18.42 -4.95 2.88
CA LYS A 71 -19.70 -4.66 2.21
C LYS A 71 -19.64 -3.62 1.09
N VAL A 72 -18.54 -2.86 1.03
CA VAL A 72 -18.37 -1.75 0.09
C VAL A 72 -16.90 -1.62 -0.26
N ASP A 73 -16.63 -1.13 -1.46
CA ASP A 73 -15.30 -0.70 -1.84
C ASP A 73 -14.81 0.46 -0.94
N SER A 74 -13.51 0.56 -0.77
CA SER A 74 -12.93 1.82 -0.29
C SER A 74 -13.05 2.90 -1.37
N VAL A 75 -13.08 4.17 -0.94
CA VAL A 75 -13.13 5.31 -1.87
C VAL A 75 -11.98 5.28 -2.89
N LEU A 76 -10.80 4.80 -2.48
CA LEU A 76 -9.67 4.62 -3.39
C LEU A 76 -9.96 3.55 -4.46
N VAL A 77 -10.55 2.42 -4.08
CA VAL A 77 -10.92 1.34 -5.00
C VAL A 77 -12.01 1.80 -5.98
N GLU A 78 -13.02 2.52 -5.49
CA GLU A 78 -14.03 3.14 -6.36
C GLU A 78 -13.39 4.08 -7.39
N GLN A 79 -12.43 4.90 -6.97
CA GLN A 79 -11.71 5.85 -7.84
C GLN A 79 -10.90 5.13 -8.91
N ILE A 80 -10.09 4.13 -8.56
CA ILE A 80 -9.28 3.42 -9.56
C ILE A 80 -10.15 2.61 -10.54
N LYS A 81 -11.28 2.03 -10.06
CA LYS A 81 -12.28 1.40 -10.94
C LYS A 81 -12.89 2.42 -11.91
N ASN A 82 -13.25 3.61 -11.43
CA ASN A 82 -13.76 4.70 -12.28
C ASN A 82 -12.73 5.22 -13.31
N LEU A 83 -11.43 5.14 -12.99
CA LEU A 83 -10.34 5.43 -13.92
C LEU A 83 -10.08 4.28 -14.92
N GLY A 84 -10.87 3.21 -14.88
CA GLY A 84 -10.81 2.08 -15.80
C GLY A 84 -9.87 0.96 -15.39
N MET A 85 -9.27 1.03 -14.19
CA MET A 85 -8.42 -0.03 -13.67
C MET A 85 -9.24 -1.22 -13.18
N ILE A 86 -8.61 -2.39 -13.17
CA ILE A 86 -9.26 -3.66 -12.86
C ILE A 86 -8.54 -4.30 -11.67
N PRO A 87 -9.07 -4.18 -10.43
CA PRO A 87 -8.58 -4.96 -9.31
C PRO A 87 -8.67 -6.46 -9.63
N PHE A 88 -7.55 -7.17 -9.58
CA PHE A 88 -7.51 -8.56 -10.05
C PHE A 88 -6.99 -9.57 -9.01
N VAL A 89 -6.24 -9.09 -8.00
CA VAL A 89 -5.78 -9.90 -6.87
C VAL A 89 -5.70 -9.06 -5.60
N GLN A 90 -5.88 -9.71 -4.46
CA GLN A 90 -5.41 -9.21 -3.18
C GLN A 90 -4.07 -9.86 -2.81
N THR A 91 -3.17 -9.10 -2.19
CA THR A 91 -1.82 -9.58 -1.83
C THR A 91 -1.57 -9.66 -0.34
N ASN A 92 -0.70 -10.59 0.04
CA ASN A 92 -0.44 -11.00 1.41
C ASN A 92 0.22 -9.90 2.25
N VAL A 93 -0.02 -9.98 3.56
CA VAL A 93 0.46 -9.04 4.57
C VAL A 93 0.96 -9.79 5.80
N PRO A 94 1.86 -9.22 6.61
CA PRO A 94 2.13 -9.78 7.93
C PRO A 94 0.93 -9.63 8.85
N GLN A 95 0.84 -10.55 9.82
CA GLN A 95 -0.18 -10.47 10.86
C GLN A 95 -0.13 -9.10 11.55
N SER A 96 -1.30 -8.47 11.70
CA SER A 96 -1.50 -7.11 12.25
C SER A 96 -0.95 -5.95 11.43
N LEU A 97 -0.30 -6.18 10.27
CA LEU A 97 0.36 -5.15 9.45
C LEU A 97 1.57 -4.45 10.12
N LEU A 98 1.93 -4.79 11.35
CA LEU A 98 3.00 -4.16 12.15
C LEU A 98 4.31 -4.96 12.09
N SER A 99 4.73 -5.31 10.88
CA SER A 99 6.01 -5.99 10.65
C SER A 99 6.57 -5.61 9.29
N TYR A 100 7.90 -5.65 9.19
CA TYR A 100 8.64 -5.56 7.92
C TYR A 100 8.98 -6.94 7.35
N CYS A 101 8.43 -8.01 7.91
CA CYS A 101 8.32 -9.31 7.26
C CYS A 101 6.91 -9.48 6.65
N CYS A 102 6.64 -10.58 5.96
CA CYS A 102 5.33 -10.86 5.35
C CYS A 102 4.90 -12.30 5.64
N SER A 103 4.33 -12.53 6.82
CA SER A 103 3.85 -13.84 7.26
C SER A 103 2.68 -13.71 8.23
N ASN A 104 1.71 -14.61 8.11
CA ASN A 104 0.57 -14.69 9.01
C ASN A 104 -0.03 -16.12 9.03
N PRO A 105 -0.82 -16.48 10.05
CA PRO A 105 -1.40 -17.82 10.16
C PRO A 105 -2.55 -18.12 9.20
N VAL A 106 -3.10 -17.13 8.47
CA VAL A 106 -4.22 -17.33 7.53
C VAL A 106 -3.70 -17.79 6.16
N TYR A 107 -2.68 -17.09 5.64
CA TYR A 107 -2.17 -17.30 4.28
C TYR A 107 -0.72 -17.80 4.24
N GLY A 108 -0.07 -17.96 5.39
CA GLY A 108 1.33 -18.36 5.49
C GLY A 108 2.31 -17.24 5.17
N THR A 109 3.51 -17.62 4.72
CA THR A 109 4.66 -16.72 4.52
C THR A 109 4.86 -16.39 3.05
N THR A 110 5.05 -15.11 2.74
CA THR A 110 5.53 -14.65 1.43
C THR A 110 7.04 -14.54 1.43
N THR A 111 7.68 -15.08 0.40
CA THR A 111 9.15 -15.09 0.25
C THR A 111 9.62 -14.09 -0.81
N HIS A 112 10.91 -13.75 -0.76
CA HIS A 112 11.51 -12.83 -1.73
C HIS A 112 11.64 -13.50 -3.11
N PRO A 113 11.30 -12.81 -4.22
CA PRO A 113 11.24 -13.41 -5.55
C PRO A 113 12.59 -13.85 -6.14
N LEU A 114 13.72 -13.34 -5.62
CA LEU A 114 15.06 -13.78 -6.05
C LEU A 114 15.69 -14.83 -5.12
N ASP A 115 15.17 -15.00 -3.90
CA ASP A 115 15.78 -15.87 -2.88
C ASP A 115 14.71 -16.23 -1.83
N GLU A 116 14.22 -17.46 -1.86
CA GLU A 116 13.12 -17.91 -1.00
C GLU A 116 13.45 -17.87 0.51
N THR A 117 14.75 -17.80 0.85
CA THR A 117 15.20 -17.71 2.25
C THR A 117 15.10 -16.29 2.82
N ARG A 118 14.76 -15.29 1.99
CA ARG A 118 14.69 -13.88 2.37
C ARG A 118 13.24 -13.39 2.41
N THR A 119 13.03 -12.34 3.19
CA THR A 119 11.75 -11.61 3.20
C THR A 119 11.65 -10.65 2.02
N PRO A 120 10.47 -10.49 1.41
CA PRO A 120 10.21 -9.41 0.45
C PRO A 120 10.04 -8.05 1.14
N GLY A 121 10.17 -7.99 2.47
CA GLY A 121 9.82 -6.82 3.27
C GLY A 121 8.34 -6.83 3.68
N GLY A 122 7.88 -5.73 4.27
CA GLY A 122 6.50 -5.61 4.73
C GLY A 122 6.14 -4.19 5.13
N SER A 123 4.90 -3.89 5.49
CA SER A 123 3.77 -4.83 5.48
C SER A 123 3.11 -5.02 4.13
N SER A 124 3.53 -4.31 3.08
CA SER A 124 3.06 -4.54 1.69
C SER A 124 3.96 -5.55 0.96
N GLY A 125 4.31 -6.65 1.64
CA GLY A 125 5.27 -7.64 1.14
C GLY A 125 4.73 -8.45 -0.04
N GLY A 126 3.43 -8.78 -0.02
CA GLY A 126 2.76 -9.42 -1.15
C GLY A 126 2.80 -8.58 -2.42
N GLU A 127 2.47 -7.29 -2.34
CA GLU A 127 2.58 -6.35 -3.47
C GLU A 127 4.01 -6.33 -4.04
N ALA A 128 5.02 -6.18 -3.18
CA ALA A 128 6.40 -6.09 -3.63
C ALA A 128 6.91 -7.39 -4.27
N ALA A 129 6.57 -8.55 -3.69
CA ALA A 129 6.92 -9.85 -4.27
C ALA A 129 6.23 -10.06 -5.61
N LEU A 130 4.93 -9.73 -5.72
CA LEU A 130 4.15 -9.88 -6.93
C LEU A 130 4.69 -9.01 -8.07
N ILE A 131 4.93 -7.71 -7.82
CA ILE A 131 5.40 -6.76 -8.83
C ILE A 131 6.84 -7.09 -9.26
N ALA A 132 7.73 -7.38 -8.31
CA ALA A 132 9.11 -7.74 -8.62
C ALA A 132 9.23 -9.06 -9.40
N ALA A 133 8.25 -9.97 -9.26
CA ALA A 133 8.14 -11.20 -10.03
C ALA A 133 7.32 -11.06 -11.33
N ASP A 134 7.08 -9.85 -11.84
CA ASP A 134 6.31 -9.57 -13.07
C ASP A 134 4.84 -10.04 -13.01
N GLY A 135 4.32 -10.25 -11.80
CA GLY A 135 2.94 -10.67 -11.60
C GLY A 135 1.92 -9.54 -11.66
N SER A 136 2.36 -8.29 -11.45
CA SER A 136 1.55 -7.07 -11.53
C SER A 136 2.40 -5.91 -12.03
N ILE A 137 1.79 -4.97 -12.75
CA ILE A 137 2.45 -3.74 -13.23
C ILE A 137 2.30 -2.57 -12.26
N ILE A 138 1.23 -2.58 -11.46
CA ILE A 138 0.96 -1.56 -10.44
C ILE A 138 0.19 -2.18 -9.28
N GLY A 139 0.58 -1.75 -8.08
CA GLY A 139 -0.01 -2.17 -6.84
C GLY A 139 -0.36 -1.01 -5.92
N ILE A 140 -1.37 -1.19 -5.08
CA ILE A 140 -1.72 -0.24 -4.01
C ILE A 140 -1.28 -0.82 -2.67
N GLY A 141 -0.23 -0.22 -2.11
CA GLY A 141 0.26 -0.49 -0.77
C GLY A 141 -0.22 0.54 0.25
N GLY A 142 0.16 0.35 1.52
CA GLY A 142 -0.11 1.30 2.60
C GLY A 142 1.09 1.42 3.54
N ASP A 143 1.41 2.65 3.97
CA ASP A 143 2.61 2.98 4.72
C ASP A 143 2.34 3.95 5.88
N VAL A 144 2.63 3.47 7.10
CA VAL A 144 2.67 4.24 8.35
C VAL A 144 4.11 4.51 8.78
N GLY A 145 4.95 3.47 8.81
CA GLY A 145 6.34 3.53 9.28
C GLY A 145 7.40 3.16 8.25
N GLY A 146 7.00 2.73 7.05
CA GLY A 146 7.90 2.17 6.03
C GLY A 146 7.24 1.15 5.11
N SER A 147 5.97 0.83 5.29
CA SER A 147 5.38 -0.38 4.70
C SER A 147 5.18 -0.37 3.18
N ILE A 148 5.42 0.73 2.49
CA ILE A 148 5.60 0.77 1.02
C ILE A 148 7.09 0.79 0.70
N ARG A 149 7.83 1.69 1.35
CA ARG A 149 9.24 1.97 1.03
C ARG A 149 10.18 0.80 1.34
N MET A 150 9.99 0.12 2.47
CA MET A 150 10.81 -1.02 2.90
C MET A 150 10.69 -2.22 1.95
N PRO A 151 9.49 -2.72 1.59
CA PRO A 151 9.39 -3.84 0.68
C PRO A 151 9.82 -3.46 -0.75
N CYS A 152 9.55 -2.23 -1.22
CA CYS A 152 10.10 -1.74 -2.48
C CYS A 152 11.64 -1.75 -2.49
N HIS A 153 12.27 -1.30 -1.39
CA HIS A 153 13.72 -1.32 -1.24
C HIS A 153 14.28 -2.75 -1.26
N PHE A 154 13.61 -3.70 -0.59
CA PHE A 154 14.08 -5.07 -0.51
C PHE A 154 13.98 -5.80 -1.84
N THR A 155 12.92 -5.58 -2.61
CA THR A 155 12.70 -6.27 -3.89
C THR A 155 13.18 -5.51 -5.12
N GLY A 156 13.71 -4.29 -4.95
CA GLY A 156 14.29 -3.50 -6.04
C GLY A 156 13.27 -2.87 -6.98
N ILE A 157 12.10 -2.45 -6.46
CA ILE A 157 11.05 -1.79 -7.23
C ILE A 157 10.81 -0.35 -6.73
N ALA A 158 10.03 0.43 -7.48
CA ALA A 158 9.65 1.78 -7.09
C ALA A 158 8.40 1.79 -6.19
N GLY A 159 8.34 2.76 -5.29
CA GLY A 159 7.14 3.01 -4.48
C GLY A 159 7.21 4.36 -3.80
N ILE A 160 6.07 5.04 -3.77
CA ILE A 160 5.93 6.34 -3.09
C ILE A 160 4.94 6.19 -1.95
N LYS A 161 5.34 6.64 -0.76
CA LYS A 161 4.39 7.02 0.30
C LYS A 161 4.08 8.50 0.13
N PRO A 162 2.88 8.87 -0.38
CA PRO A 162 2.52 10.27 -0.54
C PRO A 162 2.41 11.01 0.80
N SER A 163 2.19 12.31 0.73
CA SER A 163 1.70 13.08 1.87
C SER A 163 0.37 12.50 2.35
N HIS A 164 0.16 12.51 3.67
CA HIS A 164 -1.11 12.06 4.24
C HIS A 164 -2.28 12.84 3.64
N LEU A 165 -3.42 12.16 3.45
CA LEU A 165 -4.61 12.65 2.75
C LEU A 165 -4.47 12.91 1.25
N ARG A 166 -3.34 12.57 0.61
CA ARG A 166 -3.30 12.54 -0.87
C ARG A 166 -4.33 11.57 -1.43
N PHE A 167 -4.49 10.40 -0.84
CA PHE A 167 -5.57 9.47 -1.17
C PHE A 167 -6.55 9.38 0.00
N SER A 168 -7.81 9.08 -0.32
CA SER A 168 -8.85 8.89 0.69
C SER A 168 -8.55 7.66 1.55
N HIS A 169 -8.51 7.85 2.87
CA HIS A 169 -8.47 6.77 3.86
C HIS A 169 -9.87 6.43 4.41
N ARG A 170 -10.94 7.01 3.83
CA ARG A 170 -12.31 6.76 4.29
C ARG A 170 -12.70 5.30 4.02
N GLY A 171 -13.19 4.64 5.06
CA GLY A 171 -13.59 3.23 5.00
C GLY A 171 -12.44 2.23 5.21
N VAL A 172 -11.18 2.69 5.32
CA VAL A 172 -10.03 1.82 5.54
C VAL A 172 -9.80 1.60 7.03
N CYS A 173 -9.88 0.35 7.48
CA CYS A 173 -9.66 0.00 8.87
C CYS A 173 -8.18 -0.35 9.13
N GLY A 174 -7.48 0.53 9.84
CA GLY A 174 -6.08 0.31 10.21
C GLY A 174 -5.86 -0.84 11.20
N SER A 175 -4.60 -1.24 11.37
CA SER A 175 -4.13 -2.25 12.34
C SER A 175 -4.67 -2.03 13.76
N VAL A 176 -4.64 -0.77 14.22
CA VAL A 176 -5.20 -0.33 15.50
C VAL A 176 -6.19 0.79 15.20
N PRO A 177 -7.48 0.65 15.55
CA PRO A 177 -8.49 1.68 15.30
C PRO A 177 -8.26 2.91 16.18
N GLY A 178 -8.75 4.06 15.74
CA GLY A 178 -8.80 5.28 16.56
C GLY A 178 -7.44 5.92 16.87
N ARG A 179 -6.43 5.77 16.01
CA ARG A 179 -5.13 6.47 16.15
C ARG A 179 -5.25 7.90 15.63
N PRO A 180 -5.22 8.95 16.47
CA PRO A 180 -5.43 10.32 15.99
C PRO A 180 -4.15 11.00 15.50
N LEU A 181 -2.97 10.43 15.78
CA LEU A 181 -1.68 11.12 15.63
C LEU A 181 -0.91 10.74 14.36
N ILE A 182 -0.91 9.46 13.97
CA ILE A 182 -0.18 8.96 12.79
C ILE A 182 -1.08 8.01 12.02
N ASN A 183 -1.50 8.46 10.84
CA ASN A 183 -2.34 7.70 9.94
C ASN A 183 -1.53 7.03 8.83
N SER A 184 -2.12 6.01 8.22
CA SER A 184 -1.57 5.41 7.01
C SER A 184 -1.66 6.39 5.84
N SER A 185 -0.77 6.21 4.88
CA SER A 185 -0.91 6.78 3.54
C SER A 185 -0.83 5.63 2.55
N ASP A 186 -1.85 5.51 1.70
CA ASP A 186 -1.82 4.57 0.60
C ASP A 186 -1.02 5.16 -0.53
N GLY A 187 -0.41 4.30 -1.35
CA GLY A 187 0.43 4.77 -2.43
C GLY A 187 0.74 3.68 -3.45
N PRO A 188 1.10 4.10 -4.67
CA PRO A 188 1.47 3.19 -5.73
C PRO A 188 2.81 2.49 -5.45
N MET A 189 2.88 1.24 -5.86
CA MET A 189 4.08 0.43 -5.99
C MET A 189 4.15 -0.04 -7.45
N THR A 190 5.29 0.15 -8.11
CA THR A 190 5.47 -0.13 -9.54
C THR A 190 6.90 -0.57 -9.81
N LYS A 191 7.21 -1.10 -11.00
CA LYS A 191 8.59 -1.47 -11.36
C LYS A 191 9.53 -0.26 -11.49
N ASP A 192 9.00 0.85 -11.99
CA ASP A 192 9.76 2.07 -12.28
C ASP A 192 9.04 3.31 -11.76
N ILE A 193 9.78 4.41 -11.62
CA ILE A 193 9.26 5.65 -11.05
C ILE A 193 8.32 6.37 -12.02
N GLU A 194 8.52 6.20 -13.33
CA GLU A 194 7.71 6.80 -14.39
C GLU A 194 6.25 6.33 -14.30
N THR A 195 6.03 5.03 -14.13
CA THR A 195 4.69 4.44 -13.94
C THR A 195 4.04 4.95 -12.65
N THR A 196 4.83 5.05 -11.57
CA THR A 196 4.35 5.65 -10.31
C THR A 196 3.88 7.10 -10.53
N VAL A 197 4.66 7.90 -11.26
CA VAL A 197 4.31 9.30 -11.56
C VAL A 197 3.04 9.39 -12.40
N GLU A 198 2.89 8.54 -13.41
CA GLU A 198 1.71 8.54 -14.26
C GLU A 198 0.43 8.24 -13.45
N PHE A 199 0.50 7.31 -12.49
CA PHE A 199 -0.58 7.08 -11.54
C PHE A 199 -0.87 8.31 -10.66
N LEU A 200 0.17 8.94 -10.10
CA LEU A 200 0.04 10.10 -9.20
C LEU A 200 -0.42 11.39 -9.89
N ARG A 201 -0.26 11.49 -11.22
CA ARG A 201 -0.75 12.62 -12.01
C ARG A 201 -2.26 12.77 -11.97
N GLN A 202 -2.98 11.68 -11.75
CA GLN A 202 -4.43 11.73 -11.59
C GLN A 202 -4.77 12.44 -10.27
N ASP A 203 -5.80 13.28 -10.32
CA ASP A 203 -6.24 14.07 -9.17
C ASP A 203 -7.13 13.19 -8.25
N PRO A 204 -6.64 12.78 -7.07
CA PRO A 204 -7.49 12.10 -6.11
C PRO A 204 -8.48 13.11 -5.50
N TYR A 205 -9.74 12.70 -5.28
CA TYR A 205 -10.82 13.58 -4.78
C TYR A 205 -10.63 14.08 -3.32
N VAL A 206 -9.42 14.11 -2.79
CA VAL A 206 -9.07 14.46 -1.40
C VAL A 206 -7.85 15.37 -1.43
N PRO A 207 -7.85 16.46 -0.63
CA PRO A 207 -7.79 17.87 -1.07
C PRO A 207 -7.21 18.13 -2.48
N PRO A 208 -7.65 19.19 -3.20
CA PRO A 208 -7.30 19.43 -4.61
C PRO A 208 -5.84 19.89 -4.79
N VAL A 209 -4.89 19.02 -4.47
CA VAL A 209 -3.46 19.20 -4.69
C VAL A 209 -3.16 18.70 -6.09
N ILE A 210 -3.48 19.57 -7.06
CA ILE A 210 -3.29 19.32 -8.48
C ILE A 210 -1.82 19.00 -8.75
N TRP A 211 -1.59 18.01 -9.63
CA TRP A 211 -0.25 17.70 -10.10
C TRP A 211 0.40 18.93 -10.75
N ASN A 212 1.64 19.24 -10.36
CA ASN A 212 2.35 20.40 -10.87
C ASN A 212 3.44 19.99 -11.86
N GLU A 213 3.12 20.01 -13.15
CA GLU A 213 4.06 19.65 -14.22
C GLU A 213 5.31 20.54 -14.25
N LYS A 214 5.20 21.81 -13.84
CA LYS A 214 6.35 22.71 -13.78
C LYS A 214 7.34 22.28 -12.70
N LEU A 215 6.85 21.79 -11.56
CA LEU A 215 7.71 21.26 -10.49
C LEU A 215 8.30 19.89 -10.85
N TYR A 216 7.59 19.07 -11.64
CA TYR A 216 8.10 17.77 -12.09
C TYR A 216 9.08 17.87 -13.27
N ALA A 217 9.05 18.97 -14.02
CA ALA A 217 9.87 19.17 -15.22
C ALA A 217 11.38 18.92 -14.96
N LYS A 218 12.03 18.29 -15.93
CA LYS A 218 13.48 18.05 -15.93
C LYS A 218 14.26 19.35 -16.08
N GLY A 219 15.49 19.38 -15.58
CA GLY A 219 16.44 20.48 -15.80
C GLY A 219 16.73 21.35 -14.57
N THR A 220 15.90 21.27 -13.53
CA THR A 220 16.13 21.98 -12.27
C THR A 220 17.32 21.39 -11.51
N LYS A 221 18.24 22.25 -11.06
CA LYS A 221 19.31 21.84 -10.13
C LYS A 221 18.83 21.98 -8.70
N TYR A 222 18.78 20.87 -7.97
CA TYR A 222 18.32 20.83 -6.60
C TYR A 222 19.43 21.04 -5.58
N ARG A 223 19.05 21.59 -4.42
CA ARG A 223 19.84 21.57 -3.20
C ARG A 223 19.31 20.45 -2.32
N ILE A 224 20.09 19.37 -2.16
CA ILE A 224 19.65 18.09 -1.61
C ILE A 224 20.32 17.84 -0.26
N GLY A 225 19.53 17.76 0.80
CA GLY A 225 20.02 17.34 2.12
C GLY A 225 20.30 15.83 2.15
N TYR A 226 21.42 15.39 2.72
CA TYR A 226 21.74 13.96 2.86
C TYR A 226 22.25 13.59 4.27
N TYR A 227 21.92 12.38 4.74
CA TYR A 227 22.38 11.84 6.03
C TYR A 227 22.58 10.32 5.92
N ARG A 228 23.81 9.83 6.18
CA ARG A 228 24.24 8.41 6.09
C ARG A 228 24.01 7.69 4.72
N ALA A 229 24.85 6.68 4.46
CA ALA A 229 24.67 5.52 3.58
C ALA A 229 24.04 5.68 2.16
N VAL A 230 24.40 6.72 1.39
CA VAL A 230 24.08 6.77 -0.04
C VAL A 230 25.20 7.45 -0.86
N LEU A 231 26.47 7.05 -0.63
CA LEU A 231 27.63 7.74 -1.20
C LEU A 231 27.68 7.67 -2.73
N GLU A 232 27.31 6.53 -3.30
CA GLU A 232 27.28 6.35 -4.76
C GLU A 232 26.21 7.24 -5.42
N SER A 233 24.97 7.23 -4.92
CA SER A 233 23.94 8.14 -5.44
C SER A 233 24.30 9.60 -5.18
N LYS A 234 25.00 9.93 -4.08
CA LYS A 234 25.55 11.26 -3.87
C LYS A 234 26.48 11.67 -5.01
N ILE A 235 27.44 10.82 -5.39
CA ILE A 235 28.38 11.09 -6.47
C ILE A 235 27.64 11.29 -7.80
N HIS A 236 26.64 10.44 -8.09
CA HIS A 236 25.83 10.59 -9.30
C HIS A 236 25.04 11.91 -9.32
N LEU A 237 24.47 12.33 -8.19
CA LEU A 237 23.75 13.60 -8.09
C LEU A 237 24.67 14.81 -8.21
N GLU A 238 25.85 14.78 -7.59
CA GLU A 238 26.87 15.84 -7.71
C GLU A 238 27.37 15.95 -9.16
N THR A 239 27.63 14.81 -9.81
CA THR A 239 28.05 14.74 -11.23
C THR A 239 26.95 15.28 -12.16
N ALA A 240 25.69 15.05 -11.81
CA ALA A 240 24.55 15.65 -12.51
C ALA A 240 24.38 17.16 -12.24
N GLY A 241 25.25 17.78 -11.43
CA GLY A 241 25.27 19.22 -11.15
C GLY A 241 24.33 19.67 -10.02
N HIS A 242 23.89 18.75 -9.15
CA HIS A 242 23.12 19.09 -7.95
C HIS A 242 24.04 19.53 -6.80
N THR A 243 23.50 20.32 -5.87
CA THR A 243 24.22 20.74 -4.66
C THR A 243 23.83 19.85 -3.50
N LEU A 244 24.76 19.05 -2.97
CA LEU A 244 24.50 18.16 -1.84
C LEU A 244 24.97 18.77 -0.53
N VAL A 245 24.09 18.80 0.45
CA VAL A 245 24.32 19.47 1.74
C VAL A 245 24.20 18.43 2.86
N PRO A 246 25.24 18.24 3.69
CA PRO A 246 25.10 17.41 4.89
C PRO A 246 23.96 17.93 5.75
N PHE A 247 23.01 17.05 6.08
CA PHE A 247 21.85 17.35 6.90
C PHE A 247 21.78 16.34 8.04
N HIS A 248 21.39 16.78 9.23
CA HIS A 248 21.23 15.90 10.38
C HIS A 248 19.82 16.10 10.92
N PRO A 249 18.89 15.15 10.66
CA PRO A 249 17.57 15.21 11.26
C PRO A 249 17.70 15.29 12.79
N PRO A 250 17.05 16.27 13.45
CA PRO A 250 17.17 16.42 14.89
C PRO A 250 16.53 15.24 15.62
N SER A 251 17.17 14.76 16.68
CA SER A 251 16.57 13.88 17.69
C SER A 251 15.91 12.60 17.15
N ILE A 252 16.53 11.90 16.20
CA ILE A 252 16.01 10.63 15.63
C ILE A 252 15.55 9.63 16.71
N PRO A 253 16.30 9.37 17.81
CA PRO A 253 15.85 8.43 18.85
C PRO A 253 14.53 8.88 19.51
N THR A 254 14.37 10.17 19.74
CA THR A 254 13.15 10.76 20.30
C THR A 254 11.97 10.63 19.33
N ILE A 255 12.19 10.91 18.04
CA ILE A 255 11.18 10.73 16.99
C ILE A 255 10.72 9.27 16.93
N MET A 256 11.65 8.31 16.97
CA MET A 256 11.31 6.88 16.97
C MET A 256 10.52 6.49 18.21
N ARG A 257 10.87 7.02 19.39
CA ARG A 257 10.09 6.78 20.62
C ARG A 257 8.67 7.31 20.50
N TYR A 258 8.49 8.53 20.00
CA TYR A 258 7.16 9.11 19.78
C TYR A 258 6.35 8.37 18.73
N PHE A 259 7.00 7.92 17.64
CA PHE A 259 6.35 7.09 16.63
C PHE A 259 5.79 5.81 17.26
N LEU A 260 6.59 5.08 18.04
CA LEU A 260 6.15 3.87 18.73
C LEU A 260 4.98 4.16 19.68
N SER A 261 5.09 5.20 20.52
CA SER A 261 4.00 5.61 21.41
C SER A 261 2.71 5.99 20.66
N ALA A 262 2.83 6.63 19.51
CA ALA A 262 1.67 7.05 18.71
C ALA A 262 0.99 5.89 17.97
N VAL A 263 1.71 4.83 17.61
CA VAL A 263 1.10 3.64 16.99
C VAL A 263 0.51 2.66 18.01
N THR A 264 0.91 2.75 19.29
CA THR A 264 0.38 1.96 20.41
C THR A 264 -0.09 2.86 21.57
N VAL A 265 -1.03 3.78 21.28
CA VAL A 265 -1.49 4.79 22.26
C VAL A 265 -2.14 4.14 23.50
N ASP A 266 -2.71 2.95 23.33
CA ASP A 266 -3.32 2.13 24.40
C ASP A 266 -2.34 1.14 25.05
N GLY A 267 -1.03 1.34 24.84
CA GLY A 267 0.00 0.41 25.31
C GLY A 267 -0.03 -0.96 24.60
N GLY A 268 -0.70 -1.07 23.46
CA GLY A 268 -0.82 -2.32 22.69
C GLY A 268 -1.96 -3.22 23.15
N ARG A 269 -2.85 -2.74 24.04
CA ARG A 269 -3.94 -3.54 24.61
C ARG A 269 -4.88 -4.10 23.54
N PHE A 270 -5.22 -3.31 22.52
CA PHE A 270 -6.05 -3.72 21.39
C PHE A 270 -5.44 -4.91 20.65
N LEU A 271 -4.15 -4.82 20.31
CA LEU A 271 -3.44 -5.89 19.60
C LEU A 271 -3.36 -7.14 20.47
N LEU A 272 -2.98 -7.01 21.75
CA LEU A 272 -2.93 -8.14 22.69
C LEU A 272 -4.28 -8.83 22.81
N ASN A 273 -5.37 -8.07 22.96
CA ASN A 273 -6.72 -8.64 23.01
C ASN A 273 -7.06 -9.36 21.70
N LYS A 274 -6.69 -8.78 20.55
CA LYS A 274 -6.95 -9.33 19.22
C LYS A 274 -6.13 -10.59 18.93
N PHE A 275 -4.90 -10.68 19.42
CA PHE A 275 -4.05 -11.88 19.28
C PHE A 275 -4.49 -13.02 20.18
N PHE A 276 -4.81 -12.73 21.45
CA PHE A 276 -5.05 -13.75 22.47
C PHE A 276 -6.52 -14.00 22.75
N ASN A 277 -7.42 -13.35 22.00
CA ASN A 277 -8.86 -13.45 22.15
C ASN A 277 -9.30 -13.26 23.62
N VAL A 278 -8.58 -12.39 24.36
CA VAL A 278 -8.95 -12.05 25.74
C VAL A 278 -10.22 -11.23 25.62
N SER A 279 -11.36 -11.92 25.73
CA SER A 279 -12.66 -11.29 25.86
C SER A 279 -12.53 -10.17 26.88
N ILE A 280 -12.54 -8.93 26.42
CA ILE A 280 -13.16 -7.89 27.22
C ILE A 280 -14.59 -8.41 27.33
N LYS A 281 -14.92 -9.04 28.47
CA LYS A 281 -16.32 -9.24 28.85
C LYS A 281 -16.98 -7.90 28.60
N ARG A 282 -17.74 -7.79 27.51
CA ARG A 282 -18.62 -6.65 27.30
C ARG A 282 -19.47 -6.63 28.55
N GLN A 283 -19.29 -5.63 29.40
CA GLN A 283 -20.39 -5.15 30.21
C GLN A 283 -21.46 -4.73 29.19
N HIS A 284 -22.33 -5.68 28.87
CA HIS A 284 -23.67 -5.39 28.40
C HIS A 284 -24.38 -4.76 29.60
N ASP A 285 -24.17 -3.47 29.79
CA ASP A 285 -25.03 -2.64 30.62
C ASP A 285 -25.35 -1.37 29.82
N ASN A 286 -26.55 -1.40 29.25
CA ASN A 286 -27.44 -0.28 28.92
C ASN A 286 -26.82 0.97 28.29
N CYS A 287 -26.94 1.06 26.97
CA CYS A 287 -27.25 2.34 26.33
C CYS A 287 -28.31 2.12 25.25
N SER A 288 -29.57 2.06 25.70
CA SER A 288 -30.74 2.32 24.88
C SER A 288 -30.73 3.80 24.51
N LEU A 289 -30.53 4.11 23.23
CA LEU A 289 -30.76 5.44 22.69
C LEU A 289 -32.26 5.57 22.36
N GLN A 290 -32.94 6.37 23.19
CA GLN A 290 -33.91 7.34 22.68
C GLN A 290 -33.16 8.46 21.97
#